data_AF-A0A813BY45-F1
#
_entry.id   AF-A0A813BY45-F1
#
_cell.length_a   1.000
_cell.length_b   1.000
_cell.length_c   1.000
_cell.angle_alpha   90.00
_cell.angle_beta   90.00
_cell.angle_gamma   90.00
#
_symmetry.space_group_name_H-M   'P 1'
#
loop_
_entity.id
_entity.type
_entity.pdbx_description
1 polymer ?
#
loop_
_entity_poly.entity_id
_entity_poly.type
_entity_poly.pdbx_seq_one_letter_code
_entity_poly.pdbx_strand_id
1 'polypeptide(L)'
;MTSILEPMLNYIARGPIEVIFSGTWAEGSMTYADMVFNMVKKVLHLPGVGSEKDAAAAAELATALFAHATPPVADAWLPAYFAEFWTRVAEVETSDLRQALLVAFATQMWYNPELFLRCTEQRGVTIQLFEVWMQKLSSLRRLKHRKVALLGLVQLLRMAFAQALPANLAQGLPHLVTTLAVQSKETLRLREKAASRRQDEDTESEDGTAEPGQMDQVLRKLQMASDNDDNEDNDSEALSDEGFDGMVHAAGGKLLDLN
;
A
#
# COMPACT_ATOMS: atom_id res chain seq x y z
N MET A 1 21.19 6.85 9.69
CA MET A 1 20.45 8.01 9.17
C MET A 1 18.98 7.74 9.41
N THR A 2 18.28 8.62 10.10
CA THR A 2 16.84 8.50 10.39
C THR A 2 16.08 8.59 9.06
N SER A 3 15.21 7.61 8.78
CA SER A 3 14.45 7.56 7.53
C SER A 3 13.46 8.73 7.48
N ILE A 4 13.51 9.55 6.42
CA ILE A 4 12.54 10.64 6.21
C ILE A 4 11.14 10.11 5.84
N LEU A 5 11.04 8.83 5.51
CA LEU A 5 9.79 8.18 5.10
C LEU A 5 8.75 8.22 6.21
N GLU A 6 9.12 7.86 7.45
CA GLU A 6 8.18 7.76 8.57
C GLU A 6 7.49 9.10 8.89
N PRO A 7 8.22 10.22 9.03
CA PRO A 7 7.59 11.54 9.17
C PRO A 7 6.65 11.88 8.01
N MET A 8 7.01 11.56 6.77
CA MET A 8 6.18 11.85 5.59
C MET A 8 4.91 11.00 5.55
N LEU A 9 5.00 9.71 5.84
CA LEU A 9 3.85 8.82 5.94
C LEU A 9 2.89 9.29 7.03
N ASN A 10 3.42 9.70 8.19
CA ASN A 10 2.62 10.26 9.28
C ASN A 10 1.93 11.56 8.86
N TYR A 11 2.62 12.45 8.16
CA TYR A 11 2.02 13.69 7.66
C TYR A 11 0.93 13.42 6.62
N ILE A 12 1.13 12.46 5.71
CA ILE A 12 0.12 12.05 4.72
C ILE A 12 -1.12 11.46 5.39
N ALA A 13 -0.92 10.62 6.41
CA ALA A 13 -2.01 9.89 7.03
C ALA A 13 -2.83 10.72 8.02
N ARG A 14 -2.19 11.69 8.69
CA ARG A 14 -2.82 12.48 9.77
C ARG A 14 -2.97 13.96 9.44
N GLY A 15 -2.22 14.45 8.46
CA GLY A 15 -2.23 15.85 8.04
C GLY A 15 -3.22 16.13 6.92
N PRO A 16 -3.42 17.41 6.59
CA PRO A 16 -4.27 17.82 5.47
C PRO A 16 -3.57 17.52 4.15
N ILE A 17 -3.83 16.35 3.57
CA ILE A 17 -3.23 15.90 2.31
C ILE A 17 -3.45 16.87 1.15
N GLU A 18 -4.52 17.66 1.20
CA GLU A 18 -4.80 18.73 0.24
C GLU A 18 -3.68 19.77 0.19
N VAL A 19 -2.95 19.97 1.29
CA VAL A 19 -1.78 20.87 1.34
C VAL A 19 -0.62 20.32 0.53
N ILE A 20 -0.44 18.99 0.45
CA ILE A 20 0.58 18.38 -0.43
C ILE A 20 0.23 18.66 -1.90
N PHE A 21 -1.06 18.55 -2.24
CA PHE A 21 -1.50 18.71 -3.61
C PHE A 21 -1.63 20.16 -4.07
N SER A 22 -1.93 21.09 -3.17
CA SER A 22 -2.14 22.52 -3.49
C SER A 22 -0.98 23.42 -3.08
N GLY A 23 -0.08 22.94 -2.22
CA GLY A 23 1.03 23.71 -1.69
C GLY A 23 2.12 23.96 -2.71
N THR A 24 2.71 25.16 -2.65
CA THR A 24 3.81 25.59 -3.51
C THR A 24 5.02 25.95 -2.67
N TRP A 25 6.20 25.54 -3.13
CA TRP A 25 7.44 25.99 -2.53
C TRP A 25 7.77 27.41 -2.97
N ALA A 26 7.88 28.31 -1.98
CA ALA A 26 8.02 29.75 -2.21
C ALA A 26 9.27 30.14 -3.03
N GLU A 27 10.34 29.36 -2.95
CA GLU A 27 11.64 29.74 -3.53
C GLU A 27 11.87 29.21 -4.96
N GLY A 28 11.08 28.24 -5.44
CA GLY A 28 11.40 27.56 -6.70
C GLY A 28 10.23 27.22 -7.62
N SER A 29 9.08 27.88 -7.46
CA SER A 29 7.90 27.74 -8.35
C SER A 29 7.37 26.32 -8.55
N MET A 30 7.79 25.36 -7.73
CA MET A 30 7.39 23.95 -7.82
C MET A 30 6.33 23.62 -6.77
N THR A 31 5.35 22.80 -7.12
CA THR A 31 4.35 22.32 -6.14
C THR A 31 4.96 21.25 -5.23
N TYR A 32 4.39 21.04 -4.05
CA TYR A 32 4.81 19.94 -3.19
C TYR A 32 4.49 18.58 -3.83
N ALA A 33 3.41 18.47 -4.61
CA ALA A 33 3.12 17.28 -5.39
C ALA A 33 4.20 17.00 -6.46
N ASP A 34 4.69 18.03 -7.17
CA ASP A 34 5.84 17.90 -8.07
C ASP A 34 7.08 17.39 -7.34
N MET A 35 7.34 17.91 -6.13
CA MET A 35 8.50 17.50 -5.32
C MET A 35 8.43 16.02 -4.94
N VAL A 36 7.28 15.59 -4.41
CA VAL A 36 7.06 14.20 -4.01
C VAL A 36 7.15 13.28 -5.21
N PHE A 37 6.50 13.64 -6.33
CA PHE A 37 6.56 12.86 -7.55
C PHE A 37 7.98 12.73 -8.09
N ASN A 38 8.73 13.84 -8.18
CA ASN A 38 10.11 13.83 -8.66
C ASN A 38 11.04 13.04 -7.74
N MET A 39 10.81 13.09 -6.43
CA MET A 39 11.54 12.25 -5.47
C MET A 39 11.27 10.77 -5.72
N VAL A 40 10.01 10.36 -5.80
CA VAL A 40 9.63 8.97 -6.09
C VAL A 40 10.23 8.50 -7.41
N LYS A 41 10.09 9.30 -8.47
CA LYS A 41 10.64 9.00 -9.80
C LYS A 41 12.16 8.81 -9.77
N LYS A 42 12.89 9.70 -9.10
CA LYS A 42 14.35 9.60 -8.98
C LYS A 42 14.78 8.36 -8.22
N VAL A 43 14.12 8.05 -7.10
CA VAL A 43 14.45 6.86 -6.30
C VAL A 43 14.14 5.56 -7.06
N LEU A 44 13.08 5.54 -7.88
CA LEU A 44 12.73 4.34 -8.66
C LEU A 44 13.71 4.06 -9.80
N HIS A 45 14.19 5.09 -10.49
CA HIS A 45 14.84 4.93 -11.80
C HIS A 45 16.26 5.47 -11.90
N LEU A 46 16.68 6.43 -11.06
CA LEU A 46 17.97 7.07 -11.21
C LEU A 46 19.07 6.19 -10.58
N PRO A 47 20.01 5.66 -11.39
CA PRO A 47 21.05 4.77 -10.85
C PRO A 47 21.90 5.48 -9.80
N GLY A 48 22.15 4.80 -8.69
CA GLY A 48 22.97 5.30 -7.60
C GLY A 48 22.27 6.27 -6.63
N VAL A 49 20.99 6.58 -6.81
CA VAL A 49 20.23 7.42 -5.87
C VAL A 49 19.53 6.62 -4.77
N GLY A 50 18.98 5.45 -5.09
CA GLY A 50 18.28 4.60 -4.13
C GLY A 50 18.59 3.12 -4.31
N SER A 51 18.51 2.36 -3.23
CA SER A 51 18.49 0.91 -3.25
C SER A 51 17.10 0.37 -3.63
N GLU A 52 16.97 -0.92 -3.91
CA GLU A 52 15.66 -1.59 -4.07
C GLU A 52 14.74 -1.39 -2.84
N LYS A 53 15.33 -1.29 -1.64
CA LYS A 53 14.59 -0.98 -0.41
C LYS A 53 14.06 0.45 -0.40
N ASP A 54 14.85 1.42 -0.87
CA ASP A 54 14.42 2.81 -0.98
C ASP A 54 13.34 2.98 -2.07
N ALA A 55 13.46 2.23 -3.17
CA ALA A 55 12.44 2.16 -4.21
C ALA A 55 11.12 1.58 -3.67
N ALA A 56 11.17 0.56 -2.82
CA ALA A 56 9.98 0.00 -2.17
C ALA A 56 9.33 1.04 -1.25
N ALA A 57 10.13 1.73 -0.44
CA ALA A 57 9.68 2.85 0.40
C ALA A 57 9.05 4.00 -0.42
N ALA A 58 9.62 4.34 -1.58
CA ALA A 58 9.07 5.36 -2.46
C ALA A 58 7.70 4.94 -3.05
N ALA A 59 7.55 3.67 -3.42
CA ALA A 59 6.26 3.12 -3.85
C ALA A 59 5.23 3.09 -2.70
N GLU A 60 5.66 2.78 -1.47
CA GLU A 60 4.81 2.85 -0.27
C GLU A 60 4.37 4.28 0.04
N LEU A 61 5.24 5.28 -0.16
CA LEU A 61 4.89 6.70 0.00
C LEU A 61 3.78 7.11 -0.97
N ALA A 62 3.89 6.75 -2.24
CA ALA A 62 2.86 7.03 -3.22
C ALA A 62 1.56 6.23 -2.96
N THR A 63 1.69 5.01 -2.44
CA THR A 63 0.55 4.22 -1.95
C THR A 63 -0.19 4.99 -0.85
N ALA A 64 0.52 5.50 0.15
CA ALA A 64 -0.10 6.31 1.19
C ALA A 64 -0.76 7.58 0.62
N LEU A 65 -0.10 8.25 -0.33
CA LEU A 65 -0.66 9.43 -0.99
C LEU A 65 -2.04 9.14 -1.61
N PHE A 66 -2.18 8.09 -2.42
CA PHE A 66 -3.47 7.74 -3.05
C PHE A 66 -4.46 7.10 -2.08
N ALA A 67 -3.99 6.46 -1.00
CA ALA A 67 -4.85 5.92 0.05
C ALA A 67 -5.62 7.02 0.80
N HIS A 68 -4.96 8.16 0.99
CA HIS A 68 -5.51 9.30 1.73
C HIS A 68 -6.03 10.43 0.83
N ALA A 69 -5.70 10.41 -0.47
CA ALA A 69 -6.13 11.43 -1.42
C ALA A 69 -7.65 11.48 -1.63
N THR A 70 -8.12 12.69 -1.97
CA THR A 70 -9.50 12.96 -2.39
C THR A 70 -9.52 13.49 -3.83
N PRO A 71 -10.49 13.08 -4.67
CA PRO A 71 -10.71 13.72 -5.98
C PRO A 71 -11.11 15.20 -5.82
N PRO A 72 -10.85 16.07 -6.82
CA PRO A 72 -10.26 15.75 -8.12
C PRO A 72 -8.73 15.96 -8.18
N VAL A 73 -8.10 16.54 -7.15
CA VAL A 73 -6.73 17.05 -7.29
C VAL A 73 -5.71 15.94 -7.49
N ALA A 74 -5.89 14.80 -6.84
CA ALA A 74 -4.99 13.65 -7.01
C ALA A 74 -5.20 12.89 -8.33
N ASP A 75 -6.32 13.08 -9.03
CA ASP A 75 -6.57 12.47 -10.35
C ASP A 75 -5.53 12.93 -11.38
N ALA A 76 -5.09 14.19 -11.30
CA ALA A 76 -4.07 14.73 -12.19
C ALA A 76 -2.72 13.98 -12.09
N TRP A 77 -2.46 13.33 -10.95
CA TRP A 77 -1.19 12.67 -10.65
C TRP A 77 -1.20 11.17 -10.92
N LEU A 78 -2.37 10.52 -10.89
CA LEU A 78 -2.48 9.07 -11.08
C LEU A 78 -1.82 8.60 -12.38
N PRO A 79 -2.04 9.22 -13.57
CA PRO A 79 -1.41 8.77 -14.81
C PRO A 79 0.11 8.83 -14.78
N ALA A 80 0.67 9.85 -14.12
CA ALA A 80 2.12 10.02 -13.99
C ALA A 80 2.73 8.95 -13.10
N TYR A 81 2.16 8.70 -11.91
CA TYR A 81 2.64 7.62 -11.03
C TYR A 81 2.47 6.24 -11.66
N PHE A 82 1.33 5.98 -12.30
CA PHE A 82 1.10 4.72 -13.01
C PHE A 82 2.20 4.44 -14.05
N ALA A 83 2.58 5.47 -14.82
CA ALA A 83 3.63 5.38 -15.83
C ALA A 83 4.97 4.92 -15.26
N GLU A 84 5.38 5.54 -14.16
CA GLU A 84 6.67 5.26 -13.52
C GLU A 84 6.67 3.86 -12.89
N PHE A 85 5.58 3.47 -12.22
CA PHE A 85 5.46 2.12 -11.64
C PHE A 85 5.42 1.03 -12.69
N TRP A 86 4.69 1.23 -13.79
CA TRP A 86 4.63 0.24 -14.87
C TRP A 86 5.98 0.07 -15.57
N THR A 87 6.72 1.16 -15.75
CA THR A 87 8.10 1.07 -16.27
C THR A 87 8.97 0.28 -15.31
N ARG A 88 8.86 0.56 -14.01
CA ARG A 88 9.72 -0.06 -12.99
C ARG A 88 9.41 -1.54 -12.74
N VAL A 89 8.15 -1.98 -12.86
CA VAL A 89 7.72 -3.33 -12.47
C VAL A 89 8.42 -4.44 -13.26
N ALA A 90 8.81 -4.15 -14.51
CA ALA A 90 9.51 -5.09 -15.39
C ALA A 90 10.96 -5.34 -14.95
N GLU A 91 11.57 -4.39 -14.24
CA GLU A 91 12.99 -4.39 -13.86
C GLU A 91 13.19 -4.74 -12.37
N VAL A 92 12.16 -5.22 -11.69
CA VAL A 92 12.22 -5.49 -10.24
C VAL A 92 13.00 -6.75 -9.93
N GLU A 93 14.03 -6.60 -9.11
CA GLU A 93 14.85 -7.71 -8.63
C GLU A 93 14.27 -8.31 -7.34
N THR A 94 13.88 -7.45 -6.38
CA THR A 94 13.48 -7.91 -5.05
C THR A 94 11.99 -8.25 -4.94
N SER A 95 11.65 -9.15 -4.02
CA SER A 95 10.25 -9.45 -3.69
C SER A 95 9.55 -8.23 -3.08
N ASP A 96 10.24 -7.44 -2.28
CA ASP A 96 9.64 -6.35 -1.51
C ASP A 96 9.22 -5.19 -2.39
N LEU A 97 10.09 -4.72 -3.29
CA LEU A 97 9.72 -3.71 -4.28
C LEU A 97 8.57 -4.20 -5.17
N ARG A 98 8.60 -5.48 -5.56
CA ARG A 98 7.54 -6.06 -6.39
C ARG A 98 6.19 -5.99 -5.67
N GLN A 99 6.16 -6.38 -4.40
CA GLN A 99 4.94 -6.28 -3.59
C GLN A 99 4.50 -4.82 -3.42
N ALA A 100 5.42 -3.90 -3.14
CA ALA A 100 5.12 -2.48 -3.00
C ALA A 100 4.48 -1.88 -4.27
N LEU A 101 5.02 -2.17 -5.46
CA LEU A 101 4.44 -1.71 -6.73
C LEU A 101 3.06 -2.33 -7.02
N LEU A 102 2.87 -3.63 -6.73
CA LEU A 102 1.57 -4.28 -6.90
C LEU A 102 0.51 -3.72 -5.95
N VAL A 103 0.90 -3.36 -4.73
CA VAL A 103 0.03 -2.67 -3.76
C VAL A 103 -0.26 -1.25 -4.23
N ALA A 104 0.73 -0.53 -4.79
CA ALA A 104 0.50 0.80 -5.35
C ALA A 104 -0.53 0.78 -6.48
N PHE A 105 -0.47 -0.20 -7.40
CA PHE A 105 -1.50 -0.37 -8.43
C PHE A 105 -2.87 -0.70 -7.83
N ALA A 106 -2.93 -1.57 -6.82
CA ALA A 106 -4.18 -1.88 -6.14
C ALA A 106 -4.79 -0.64 -5.46
N THR A 107 -3.96 0.21 -4.86
CA THR A 107 -4.42 1.46 -4.24
C THR A 107 -4.91 2.47 -5.26
N GLN A 108 -4.21 2.65 -6.39
CA GLN A 108 -4.67 3.52 -7.48
C GLN A 108 -6.01 3.06 -8.04
N MET A 109 -6.16 1.75 -8.22
CA MET A 109 -7.40 1.14 -8.66
C MET A 109 -8.51 1.25 -7.60
N TRP A 110 -8.19 1.13 -6.31
CA TRP A 110 -9.16 1.38 -5.25
C TRP A 110 -9.62 2.85 -5.21
N TYR A 111 -8.67 3.79 -5.36
CA TYR A 111 -8.90 5.23 -5.32
C TYR A 111 -9.79 5.71 -6.47
N ASN A 112 -9.41 5.40 -7.72
CA ASN A 112 -10.16 5.78 -8.92
C ASN A 112 -10.02 4.69 -10.00
N PRO A 113 -10.90 3.67 -10.00
CA PRO A 113 -10.76 2.51 -10.88
C PRO A 113 -10.97 2.87 -12.36
N GLU A 114 -11.82 3.85 -12.66
CA GLU A 114 -12.07 4.30 -14.04
C GLU A 114 -10.82 4.98 -14.63
N LEU A 115 -10.21 5.91 -13.89
CA LEU A 115 -8.98 6.57 -14.32
C LEU A 115 -7.80 5.58 -14.41
N PHE A 116 -7.68 4.67 -13.44
CA PHE A 116 -6.68 3.61 -13.48
C PHE A 116 -6.83 2.76 -14.74
N LEU A 117 -8.03 2.26 -15.04
CA LEU A 117 -8.27 1.44 -16.24
C LEU A 117 -7.99 2.22 -17.52
N ARG A 118 -8.41 3.49 -17.61
CA ARG A 118 -8.04 4.37 -18.74
C ARG A 118 -6.52 4.45 -18.95
N CYS A 119 -5.75 4.58 -17.88
CA CYS A 119 -4.27 4.58 -17.96
C CYS A 119 -3.74 3.26 -18.53
N THR A 120 -4.31 2.12 -18.13
CA THR A 120 -3.91 0.82 -18.66
C THR A 120 -4.27 0.66 -20.15
N GLU A 121 -5.47 1.10 -20.55
CA GLU A 121 -5.98 0.95 -21.91
C GLU A 121 -5.22 1.84 -22.90
N GLN A 122 -4.97 3.11 -22.53
CA GLN A 122 -4.19 4.04 -23.35
C GLN A 122 -2.78 3.54 -23.63
N ARG A 123 -2.23 2.69 -22.75
CA ARG A 123 -0.90 2.07 -22.91
C ARG A 123 -0.95 0.69 -23.55
N GLY A 124 -2.14 0.10 -23.73
CA GLY A 124 -2.29 -1.27 -24.24
C GLY A 124 -1.77 -2.35 -23.29
N VAL A 125 -1.68 -2.07 -21.99
CA VAL A 125 -1.06 -2.97 -20.99
C VAL A 125 -2.06 -3.64 -20.05
N THR A 126 -3.37 -3.41 -20.25
CA THR A 126 -4.43 -3.92 -19.39
C THR A 126 -4.29 -5.41 -19.10
N ILE A 127 -4.23 -6.26 -20.14
CA ILE A 127 -4.16 -7.72 -19.97
C ILE A 127 -2.88 -8.12 -19.20
N GLN A 128 -1.72 -7.61 -19.62
CA GLN A 128 -0.42 -7.92 -19.03
C GLN A 128 -0.36 -7.54 -17.54
N LEU A 129 -0.87 -6.35 -17.19
CA LEU A 129 -0.92 -5.89 -15.81
C LEU A 129 -1.75 -6.83 -14.94
N PHE A 130 -2.95 -7.20 -15.41
CA PHE A 130 -3.83 -8.08 -14.64
C PHE A 130 -3.31 -9.51 -14.56
N GLU A 131 -2.64 -10.03 -15.59
CA GLU A 131 -1.95 -11.32 -15.52
C GLU A 131 -0.87 -11.32 -14.44
N VAL A 132 0.03 -10.33 -14.46
CA VAL A 132 1.09 -10.19 -13.46
C VAL A 132 0.50 -10.04 -12.06
N TRP A 133 -0.52 -9.20 -11.90
CA TRP A 133 -1.13 -8.93 -10.61
C TRP A 133 -1.87 -10.14 -10.04
N MET A 134 -2.68 -10.83 -10.84
CA MET A 134 -3.42 -12.03 -10.41
C MET A 134 -2.49 -13.17 -10.01
N GLN A 135 -1.38 -13.37 -10.74
CA GLN A 135 -0.38 -14.39 -10.41
C GLN A 135 0.35 -14.12 -9.09
N LYS A 136 0.52 -12.84 -8.72
CA LYS A 136 1.31 -12.43 -7.56
C LYS A 136 0.47 -12.11 -6.32
N LEU A 137 -0.85 -12.08 -6.43
CA LEU A 137 -1.76 -11.72 -5.35
C LEU A 137 -1.61 -12.63 -4.11
N SER A 138 -1.43 -13.94 -4.33
CA SER A 138 -1.23 -14.92 -3.25
C SER A 138 0.11 -14.77 -2.51
N SER A 139 1.09 -14.09 -3.13
CA SER A 139 2.43 -13.87 -2.56
C SER A 139 2.51 -12.69 -1.60
N LEU A 140 1.45 -11.88 -1.49
CA LEU A 140 1.39 -10.79 -0.52
C LEU A 140 1.45 -11.36 0.90
N ARG A 141 2.46 -10.98 1.69
CA ARG A 141 2.63 -11.54 3.05
C ARG A 141 1.86 -10.73 4.09
N ARG A 142 1.95 -9.41 4.02
CA ARG A 142 1.37 -8.50 5.01
C ARG A 142 -0.15 -8.44 4.89
N LEU A 143 -0.85 -8.48 6.02
CA LEU A 143 -2.32 -8.41 6.08
C LEU A 143 -2.84 -7.11 5.43
N LYS A 144 -2.21 -5.98 5.74
CA LYS A 144 -2.53 -4.67 5.14
C LYS A 144 -2.50 -4.71 3.62
N HIS A 145 -1.44 -5.29 3.04
CA HIS A 145 -1.28 -5.38 1.58
C HIS A 145 -2.39 -6.22 0.95
N ARG A 146 -2.77 -7.34 1.59
CA ARG A 146 -3.89 -8.17 1.15
C ARG A 146 -5.22 -7.42 1.21
N LYS A 147 -5.51 -6.71 2.30
CA LYS A 147 -6.74 -5.92 2.44
C LYS A 147 -6.86 -4.87 1.32
N VAL A 148 -5.78 -4.13 1.03
CA VAL A 148 -5.73 -3.15 -0.06
C VAL A 148 -5.95 -3.81 -1.44
N ALA A 149 -5.30 -4.95 -1.68
CA ALA A 149 -5.45 -5.65 -2.95
C ALA A 149 -6.88 -6.17 -3.18
N LEU A 150 -7.54 -6.66 -2.12
CA LEU A 150 -8.95 -7.03 -2.14
C LEU A 150 -9.85 -5.82 -2.42
N LEU A 151 -9.61 -4.68 -1.79
CA LEU A 151 -10.37 -3.46 -2.04
C LEU A 151 -10.30 -3.03 -3.52
N GLY A 152 -9.13 -3.17 -4.14
CA GLY A 152 -8.97 -2.97 -5.59
C GLY A 152 -9.82 -3.94 -6.42
N LEU A 153 -9.79 -5.25 -6.10
CA LEU A 153 -10.63 -6.26 -6.77
C LEU A 153 -12.13 -5.98 -6.62
N VAL A 154 -12.55 -5.54 -5.43
CA VAL A 154 -13.96 -5.18 -5.16
C VAL A 154 -14.39 -4.00 -6.01
N GLN A 155 -13.52 -3.00 -6.25
CA GLN A 155 -13.84 -1.91 -7.17
C GLN A 155 -14.06 -2.39 -8.60
N LEU A 156 -13.24 -3.31 -9.10
CA LEU A 156 -13.44 -3.91 -10.43
C LEU A 156 -14.74 -4.69 -10.51
N LEU A 157 -15.06 -5.46 -9.47
CA LEU A 157 -16.32 -6.20 -9.42
C LEU A 157 -17.52 -5.25 -9.43
N ARG A 158 -17.45 -4.13 -8.70
CA ARG A 158 -18.47 -3.08 -8.72
C ARG A 158 -18.65 -2.49 -10.12
N MET A 159 -17.55 -2.20 -10.82
CA MET A 159 -17.60 -1.74 -12.21
C MET A 159 -18.21 -2.76 -13.16
N ALA A 160 -17.92 -4.05 -12.96
CA ALA A 160 -18.51 -5.12 -13.75
C ALA A 160 -20.04 -5.18 -13.58
N PHE A 161 -20.55 -5.03 -12.35
CA PHE A 161 -21.99 -4.93 -12.11
C PHE A 161 -22.63 -3.71 -12.79
N ALA A 162 -21.90 -2.59 -12.84
CA ALA A 162 -22.32 -1.38 -13.54
C ALA A 162 -22.12 -1.43 -15.08
N GLN A 163 -21.66 -2.55 -15.65
CA GLN A 163 -21.33 -2.69 -17.08
C GLN A 163 -20.31 -1.66 -17.58
N ALA A 164 -19.44 -1.18 -16.68
CA ALA A 164 -18.43 -0.15 -16.96
C ALA A 164 -17.02 -0.72 -17.17
N LEU A 165 -16.89 -2.05 -17.19
CA LEU A 165 -15.60 -2.72 -17.32
C LEU A 165 -15.17 -2.80 -18.80
N PRO A 166 -13.89 -2.53 -19.13
CA PRO A 166 -13.33 -2.76 -20.46
C PRO A 166 -13.59 -4.17 -20.99
N ALA A 167 -13.85 -4.29 -22.30
CA ALA A 167 -14.13 -5.57 -22.96
C ALA A 167 -13.01 -6.61 -22.72
N ASN A 168 -11.75 -6.16 -22.68
CA ASN A 168 -10.58 -6.99 -22.42
C ASN A 168 -10.59 -7.65 -21.03
N LEU A 169 -11.25 -7.02 -20.04
CA LEU A 169 -11.36 -7.55 -18.68
C LEU A 169 -12.67 -8.28 -18.43
N ALA A 170 -13.71 -8.01 -19.20
CA ALA A 170 -15.01 -8.68 -19.08
C ALA A 170 -14.88 -10.21 -19.22
N GLN A 171 -14.00 -10.69 -20.09
CA GLN A 171 -13.73 -12.12 -20.27
C GLN A 171 -13.07 -12.77 -19.04
N GLY A 172 -12.32 -11.99 -18.26
CA GLY A 172 -11.62 -12.45 -17.04
C GLY A 172 -12.48 -12.43 -15.77
N LEU A 173 -13.74 -12.00 -15.86
CA LEU A 173 -14.61 -11.80 -14.69
C LEU A 173 -14.81 -13.06 -13.83
N PRO A 174 -15.04 -14.27 -14.38
CA PRO A 174 -15.18 -15.48 -13.56
C PRO A 174 -13.92 -15.79 -12.73
N HIS A 175 -12.75 -15.55 -13.32
CA HIS A 175 -11.47 -15.72 -12.64
C HIS A 175 -11.29 -14.68 -11.54
N LEU A 176 -11.62 -13.41 -11.83
CA LEU A 176 -11.59 -12.32 -10.84
C LEU A 176 -12.47 -12.63 -9.61
N VAL A 177 -13.69 -13.13 -9.82
CA VAL A 177 -14.61 -13.50 -8.72
C VAL A 177 -14.05 -14.65 -7.88
N THR A 178 -13.49 -15.68 -8.54
CA THR A 178 -12.91 -16.82 -7.84
C THR A 178 -11.68 -16.40 -7.02
N THR A 179 -10.80 -15.60 -7.62
CA THR A 179 -9.62 -15.06 -6.94
C THR A 179 -10.01 -14.19 -5.75
N LEU A 180 -11.02 -13.33 -5.90
CA LEU A 180 -11.54 -12.52 -4.80
C LEU A 180 -12.04 -13.38 -3.64
N ALA A 181 -12.80 -14.45 -3.92
CA ALA A 181 -13.33 -15.35 -2.89
C ALA A 181 -12.21 -16.09 -2.14
N VAL A 182 -11.24 -16.63 -2.87
CA VAL A 182 -10.09 -17.34 -2.29
C VAL A 182 -9.24 -16.40 -1.42
N GLN A 183 -8.89 -15.22 -1.93
CA GLN A 183 -8.06 -14.27 -1.20
C GLN A 183 -8.78 -13.67 0.02
N SER A 184 -10.10 -13.47 -0.06
CA SER A 184 -10.89 -13.01 1.08
C SER A 184 -10.86 -14.03 2.22
N LYS A 185 -11.08 -15.32 1.91
CA LYS A 185 -11.01 -16.40 2.90
C LYS A 185 -9.63 -16.48 3.57
N GLU A 186 -8.57 -16.36 2.78
CA GLU A 186 -7.21 -16.41 3.32
C GLU A 186 -6.88 -15.18 4.18
N THR A 187 -7.37 -14.01 3.79
CA THR A 187 -7.21 -12.77 4.57
C THR A 187 -7.94 -12.87 5.92
N LEU A 188 -9.12 -13.47 5.96
CA LEU A 188 -9.85 -13.73 7.21
C LEU A 188 -9.09 -14.67 8.13
N ARG A 189 -8.52 -15.76 7.61
CA ARG A 189 -7.68 -16.68 8.40
C ARG A 189 -6.46 -16.00 9.00
N LEU A 190 -5.79 -15.14 8.22
CA LEU A 190 -4.64 -14.38 8.70
C LEU A 190 -5.05 -13.39 9.80
N ARG A 191 -6.22 -12.75 9.66
CA ARG A 191 -6.78 -11.87 10.70
C ARG A 191 -7.08 -12.63 11.99
N GLU A 192 -7.71 -13.79 11.90
CA GLU A 192 -8.01 -14.65 13.07
C GLU A 192 -6.72 -15.07 13.77
N LYS A 193 -5.71 -15.55 13.01
CA LYS A 193 -4.41 -15.94 13.57
C LYS A 193 -3.69 -14.78 14.27
N ALA A 194 -3.74 -13.57 13.69
CA ALA A 194 -3.16 -12.38 14.29
C ALA A 194 -3.89 -11.97 15.58
N ALA A 195 -5.22 -12.09 15.61
CA ALA A 195 -6.02 -11.80 16.80
C ALA A 195 -5.75 -12.79 17.95
N SER A 196 -5.60 -14.09 17.65
CA SER A 196 -5.25 -15.10 18.67
C SER A 196 -3.87 -14.85 19.30
N ARG A 197 -2.86 -14.48 18.49
CA ARG A 197 -1.51 -14.17 19.03
C ARG A 197 -1.52 -13.00 20.01
N ARG A 198 -2.31 -11.96 19.72
CA ARG A 198 -2.46 -10.81 20.64
C ARG A 198 -3.11 -11.20 21.97
N GLN A 199 -4.02 -12.18 21.98
CA GLN A 199 -4.65 -12.68 23.21
C GLN A 199 -3.72 -13.56 24.05
N ASP A 200 -2.84 -14.33 23.39
CA ASP A 200 -1.85 -15.17 24.06
C ASP A 200 -0.73 -14.34 24.71
N GLU A 201 -0.32 -13.22 24.10
CA GLU A 201 0.68 -12.30 24.66
C GLU A 201 0.16 -11.50 25.89
N ASP A 202 -1.13 -11.18 25.92
CA ASP A 202 -1.78 -10.50 27.06
C ASP A 202 -2.00 -11.43 28.27
N THR A 203 -1.88 -12.75 28.10
CA THR A 203 -2.08 -13.74 29.18
C THR A 203 -0.78 -14.22 29.85
N GLU A 204 0.39 -13.90 29.30
CA GLU A 204 1.70 -14.19 29.94
C GLU A 204 2.24 -13.04 30.81
N SER A 205 1.47 -11.97 31.02
CA SER A 205 1.91 -10.75 31.74
C SER A 205 1.32 -10.58 33.14
N GLU A 206 0.91 -11.66 33.82
CA GLU A 206 0.50 -11.65 35.23
C GLU A 206 1.26 -12.72 36.05
N ASP A 207 2.57 -12.54 36.28
CA ASP A 207 3.22 -12.80 37.59
C ASP A 207 4.71 -12.42 37.51
N GLY A 208 5.16 -11.48 38.35
CA GLY A 208 6.58 -11.15 38.42
C GLY A 208 6.88 -9.75 38.96
N THR A 209 6.94 -9.64 40.29
CA THR A 209 7.50 -8.48 40.99
C THR A 209 8.88 -8.09 40.42
N ALA A 210 8.96 -6.91 39.79
CA ALA A 210 10.18 -6.40 39.16
C ALA A 210 11.22 -5.99 40.20
N GLU A 211 12.28 -6.80 40.36
CA GLU A 211 13.52 -6.40 41.03
C GLU A 211 14.42 -5.58 40.07
N PRO A 212 15.16 -4.58 40.56
CA PRO A 212 15.85 -3.55 39.77
C PRO A 212 17.09 -4.03 38.97
N GLY A 213 17.24 -5.33 38.71
CA GLY A 213 18.33 -5.91 37.91
C GLY A 213 17.93 -6.41 36.51
N GLN A 214 16.63 -6.44 36.17
CA GLN A 214 16.15 -7.05 34.91
C GLN A 214 16.16 -6.10 33.71
N MET A 215 16.25 -4.77 33.93
CA MET A 215 16.29 -3.77 32.85
C MET A 215 17.49 -3.97 31.91
N ASP A 216 18.64 -4.37 32.45
CA ASP A 216 19.86 -4.62 31.66
C ASP A 216 19.75 -5.89 30.80
N GLN A 217 18.95 -6.86 31.23
CA GLN A 217 18.72 -8.09 30.50
C GLN A 217 17.73 -7.89 29.34
N VAL A 218 16.74 -7.01 29.53
CA VAL A 218 15.80 -6.57 28.49
C VAL A 218 16.53 -5.75 27.42
N LEU A 219 17.40 -4.81 27.82
CA LEU A 219 18.23 -4.05 26.88
C LEU A 219 19.19 -4.94 26.08
N ARG A 220 19.77 -5.97 26.70
CA ARG A 220 20.62 -6.94 25.99
C ARG A 220 19.84 -7.82 25.00
N LYS A 221 18.61 -8.21 25.34
CA LYS A 221 17.73 -8.95 24.41
C LYS A 221 17.33 -8.09 23.21
N LEU A 222 17.05 -6.80 23.41
CA LEU A 222 16.79 -5.83 22.35
C LEU A 222 17.99 -5.62 21.41
N GLN A 223 19.22 -5.64 21.95
CA GLN A 223 20.44 -5.53 21.13
C GLN A 223 20.77 -6.81 20.35
N MET A 224 20.49 -7.99 20.92
CA MET A 224 20.72 -9.29 20.23
C MET A 224 19.68 -9.58 19.13
N ALA A 225 18.49 -8.97 19.20
CA ALA A 225 17.46 -9.06 18.15
C ALA A 225 17.81 -8.26 16.88
N SER A 226 18.82 -7.36 16.95
CA SER A 226 19.23 -6.52 15.83
C SER A 226 20.23 -7.19 14.88
N ASP A 227 20.85 -8.33 15.25
CA ASP A 227 21.94 -8.96 14.50
C ASP A 227 21.62 -10.36 13.96
N ASN A 228 20.35 -10.80 14.03
CA ASN A 228 19.90 -12.03 13.38
C ASN A 228 19.09 -11.70 12.12
N ASP A 229 19.75 -11.86 10.98
CA ASP A 229 19.33 -11.52 9.61
C ASP A 229 18.32 -12.53 9.03
N ASP A 230 17.19 -12.73 9.72
CA ASP A 230 16.02 -13.49 9.22
C ASP A 230 14.74 -13.02 9.94
N ASN A 231 14.53 -11.70 10.03
CA ASN A 231 13.35 -11.14 10.68
C ASN A 231 12.13 -11.13 9.73
N GLU A 232 11.39 -12.25 9.78
CA GLU A 232 9.93 -12.25 9.68
C GLU A 232 9.34 -11.21 10.66
N ASP A 233 8.28 -10.52 10.22
CA ASP A 233 7.44 -9.63 11.03
C ASP A 233 8.12 -8.37 11.61
N ASN A 234 8.65 -7.50 10.74
CA ASN A 234 8.68 -6.07 11.05
C ASN A 234 7.26 -5.49 10.90
N ASP A 235 6.39 -5.78 11.87
CA ASP A 235 5.18 -4.99 12.16
C ASP A 235 5.60 -3.66 12.81
N SER A 236 6.39 -2.86 12.09
CA SER A 236 6.41 -1.42 12.34
C SER A 236 5.08 -0.87 11.83
N GLU A 237 4.02 -1.04 12.63
CA GLU A 237 2.73 -0.37 12.47
C GLU A 237 2.92 1.15 12.66
N ALA A 238 3.58 1.80 11.71
CA ALA A 238 3.58 3.26 11.56
C ALA A 238 2.27 3.78 10.95
N LEU A 239 1.35 2.87 10.61
CA LEU A 239 -0.05 3.17 10.29
C LEU A 239 -0.88 2.11 11.03
N SER A 240 -1.35 2.46 12.23
CA SER A 240 -2.19 1.60 13.05
C SER A 240 -3.33 1.00 12.23
N ASP A 241 -3.72 -0.25 12.50
CA ASP A 241 -4.93 -0.88 11.93
C ASP A 241 -6.17 0.04 12.06
N GLU A 242 -6.20 0.95 13.06
CA GLU A 242 -7.19 2.03 13.20
C GLU A 242 -7.22 3.03 12.03
N GLY A 243 -6.08 3.39 11.45
CA GLY A 243 -6.00 4.24 10.28
C GLY A 243 -6.52 3.55 9.02
N PHE A 244 -6.32 2.23 8.92
CA PHE A 244 -6.89 1.42 7.85
C PHE A 244 -8.41 1.23 8.04
N ASP A 245 -8.87 0.96 9.26
CA ASP A 245 -10.29 0.83 9.59
C ASP A 245 -11.04 2.16 9.41
N GLY A 246 -10.42 3.29 9.77
CA GLY A 246 -10.91 4.64 9.44
C GLY A 246 -11.02 4.90 7.94
N MET A 247 -10.07 4.41 7.14
CA MET A 247 -10.13 4.49 5.66
C MET A 247 -11.25 3.62 5.07
N VAL A 248 -11.50 2.42 5.64
CA VAL A 248 -12.63 1.56 5.27
C VAL A 248 -13.96 2.20 5.69
N HIS A 249 -14.03 2.83 6.86
CA HIS A 249 -15.22 3.56 7.32
C HIS A 249 -15.53 4.78 6.44
N ALA A 250 -14.51 5.55 6.04
CA ALA A 250 -14.67 6.64 5.06
C ALA A 250 -15.12 6.11 3.68
N ALA A 251 -14.63 4.94 3.26
CA ALA A 251 -15.10 4.26 2.06
C ALA A 251 -16.53 3.72 2.20
N GLY A 252 -16.94 3.29 3.40
CA GLY A 252 -18.31 2.93 3.73
C GLY A 252 -19.28 4.11 3.62
N GLY A 253 -18.83 5.33 3.96
CA GLY A 253 -19.58 6.57 3.69
C GLY A 253 -19.81 6.79 2.19
N LYS A 254 -18.77 6.63 1.36
CA LYS A 254 -18.90 6.65 -0.11
C LYS A 254 -19.79 5.54 -0.67
N LEU A 255 -20.01 4.44 0.07
CA LEU A 255 -20.90 3.34 -0.31
C LEU A 255 -22.38 3.66 -0.03
N LEU A 256 -22.65 4.54 0.92
CA LEU A 256 -24.01 4.96 1.31
C LEU A 256 -24.50 6.20 0.54
N ASP A 257 -23.59 7.00 -0.01
CA ASP A 257 -23.90 8.21 -0.79
C ASP A 257 -24.25 7.94 -2.28
N LEU A 258 -24.44 6.67 -2.68
CA LEU A 258 -24.81 6.26 -4.05
C LEU A 258 -26.24 5.68 -4.17
N ASN A 259 -27.12 5.99 -3.23
CA ASN A 259 -28.57 5.75 -3.36
C ASN A 259 -29.33 7.04 -3.66
#